data_AF-A0A834L5D5-F1
#
_entry.id   AF-A0A834L5D5-F1
#
_cell.length_a   1.000
_cell.length_b   1.000
_cell.length_c   1.000
_cell.angle_alpha   90.00
_cell.angle_beta   90.00
_cell.angle_gamma   90.00
#
_symmetry.space_group_name_H-M   'P 1'
#
loop_
_entity.id
_entity.type
_entity.pdbx_description
1 polymer ?
#
loop_
_entity_poly.entity_id
_entity_poly.type
_entity_poly.pdbx_seq_one_letter_code
_entity_poly.pdbx_strand_id
1 'polypeptide(L)'
;MALETIMGRHPGDLLSSLMSPPIKNILITDVLDSCLLPPTNPIVAGNIVLVATMAFACLQPEPRFRPSMLQVSQEFISRMKALSEPLRTTSLWHLWNRKMDFVHQPNEQVISAQV
;
A
#
# COMPACT_ATOMS: atom_id res chain seq x y z
N MET A 1 -6.05 -6.75 9.46
CA MET A 1 -4.84 -6.53 10.26
C MET A 1 -4.04 -5.31 9.83
N ALA A 2 -3.40 -5.28 8.65
CA ALA A 2 -2.53 -4.15 8.27
C ALA A 2 -3.23 -2.77 8.31
N LEU A 3 -4.44 -2.66 7.75
CA LEU A 3 -5.24 -1.42 7.84
C LEU A 3 -5.66 -1.09 9.27
N GLU A 4 -5.97 -2.11 10.09
CA GLU A 4 -6.31 -1.90 11.50
C GLU A 4 -5.15 -1.29 12.27
N THR A 5 -3.93 -1.74 12.01
CA THR A 5 -2.70 -1.20 12.60
C THR A 5 -2.44 0.24 12.15
N ILE A 6 -2.63 0.55 10.85
CA ILE A 6 -2.43 1.92 10.35
C ILE A 6 -3.47 2.88 10.97
N MET A 7 -4.71 2.41 11.16
CA MET A 7 -5.83 3.24 11.57
C MET A 7 -6.09 3.29 13.07
N GLY A 8 -5.48 2.41 13.85
CA GLY A 8 -5.79 2.22 15.27
C GLY A 8 -7.20 1.70 15.54
N ARG A 9 -7.95 1.30 14.51
CA ARG A 9 -9.35 0.85 14.59
C ARG A 9 -9.74 -0.04 13.42
N HIS A 10 -10.87 -0.74 13.56
CA HIS A 10 -11.40 -1.60 12.51
C HIS A 10 -11.73 -0.81 11.22
N PRO A 11 -11.29 -1.25 10.02
CA PRO A 11 -11.44 -0.50 8.76
C PRO A 11 -12.81 -0.66 8.10
N GLY A 12 -13.77 -1.36 8.72
CA GLY A 12 -15.07 -1.67 8.14
C GLY A 12 -15.78 -0.44 7.52
N ASP A 13 -15.91 0.64 8.29
CA ASP A 13 -16.55 1.87 7.82
C ASP A 13 -15.81 2.52 6.65
N LEU A 14 -14.47 2.43 6.65
CA LEU A 14 -13.64 2.93 5.56
C LEU A 14 -13.90 2.13 4.28
N LEU A 15 -13.88 0.80 4.38
CA LEU A 15 -14.13 -0.09 3.24
C LEU A 15 -15.54 0.14 2.67
N SER A 16 -16.55 0.24 3.53
CA SER A 16 -17.91 0.59 3.11
C SER A 16 -17.96 1.94 2.39
N SER A 17 -17.22 2.95 2.86
CA SER A 17 -17.16 4.27 2.23
C SER A 17 -16.39 4.30 0.90
N LEU A 18 -15.43 3.40 0.69
CA LEU A 18 -14.70 3.28 -0.57
C LEU A 18 -15.50 2.52 -1.63
N MET A 19 -16.36 1.59 -1.21
CA MET A 19 -17.15 0.75 -2.11
C MET A 19 -18.54 1.34 -2.44
N SER A 20 -19.01 2.32 -1.67
CA SER A 20 -20.33 2.93 -1.83
C SER A 20 -20.27 4.34 -2.47
N PRO A 21 -21.05 4.63 -3.52
CA PRO A 21 -21.18 5.98 -4.05
C PRO A 21 -21.95 6.93 -3.11
N PRO A 22 -21.62 8.23 -3.07
CA PRO A 22 -20.51 8.88 -3.76
C PRO A 22 -19.17 8.56 -3.10
N ILE A 23 -18.16 8.30 -3.93
CA ILE A 23 -16.81 7.97 -3.46
C ILE A 23 -16.24 9.18 -2.73
N LYS A 24 -15.93 9.01 -1.44
CA LYS A 24 -15.31 10.07 -0.64
C LYS A 24 -13.83 10.15 -0.96
N ASN A 25 -13.33 11.36 -1.19
CA ASN A 25 -11.89 11.59 -1.31
C ASN A 25 -11.25 11.60 0.08
N ILE A 26 -10.90 10.41 0.57
CA ILE A 26 -10.25 10.21 1.86
C ILE A 26 -8.74 10.11 1.62
N LEU A 27 -7.95 10.94 2.28
CA LEU A 27 -6.49 10.87 2.22
C LEU A 27 -5.97 9.85 3.23
N ILE A 28 -4.79 9.29 2.96
CA ILE A 28 -4.14 8.38 3.92
C ILE A 28 -3.84 9.05 5.26
N THR A 29 -3.60 10.36 5.27
CA THR A 29 -3.41 11.16 6.49
C THR A 29 -4.66 11.24 7.36
N ASP A 30 -5.85 11.13 6.78
CA ASP A 30 -7.13 11.28 7.49
C ASP A 30 -7.50 10.02 8.27
N VAL A 31 -6.80 8.91 7.99
CA VAL A 31 -7.08 7.61 8.58
C VAL A 31 -5.95 7.09 9.45
N LEU A 32 -4.83 7.82 9.60
CA LEU A 32 -3.77 7.41 10.52
C LEU A 32 -4.31 7.34 11.95
N ASP A 33 -3.79 6.39 12.73
CA ASP A 33 -4.10 6.27 14.15
C ASP A 33 -3.84 7.60 14.88
N SER A 34 -4.92 8.23 15.34
CA SER A 34 -4.86 9.53 16.02
C SER A 34 -4.24 9.45 17.42
N CYS A 35 -4.03 8.24 17.95
CA CYS A 35 -3.30 8.03 19.20
C CYS A 35 -1.78 8.22 19.01
N LEU A 36 -1.30 8.22 17.76
CA LEU A 36 0.10 8.39 17.42
C LEU A 36 0.38 9.80 16.87
N LEU A 37 1.62 10.26 17.01
CA LEU A 37 2.06 11.49 16.38
C LEU A 37 2.16 11.30 14.86
N PRO A 38 1.79 12.31 14.05
CA PRO A 38 1.93 12.24 12.61
C PRO A 38 3.38 11.91 12.20
N PRO A 39 3.60 11.00 11.24
CA PRO A 39 4.94 10.64 10.79
C PRO A 39 5.61 11.85 10.11
N THR A 40 6.75 12.27 10.66
CA THR A 40 7.57 13.36 10.12
C THR A 40 8.68 12.87 9.19
N ASN A 41 9.08 11.60 9.32
CA ASN A 41 10.11 10.99 8.50
C ASN A 41 9.53 10.55 7.14
N PRO A 42 10.04 11.06 5.99
CA PRO A 42 9.54 10.72 4.66
C PRO A 42 9.62 9.23 4.30
N ILE A 43 10.61 8.50 4.84
CA ILE A 43 10.76 7.05 4.62
C ILE A 43 9.64 6.30 5.34
N VAL A 44 9.35 6.67 6.59
CA VAL A 44 8.24 6.09 7.36
C VAL A 44 6.90 6.37 6.68
N ALA A 45 6.73 7.60 6.21
CA ALA A 45 5.59 8.03 5.42
C ALA A 45 5.40 7.17 4.15
N GLY A 46 6.46 6.96 3.36
CA GLY A 46 6.44 6.10 2.19
C GLY A 46 6.12 4.63 2.53
N ASN A 47 6.64 4.12 3.64
CA ASN A 47 6.35 2.75 4.10
C ASN A 47 4.87 2.58 4.49
N ILE A 48 4.25 3.58 5.11
CA ILE A 48 2.81 3.54 5.42
C ILE A 48 1.99 3.48 4.13
N VAL A 49 2.33 4.30 3.12
CA VAL A 49 1.69 4.23 1.79
C VAL A 49 1.85 2.85 1.17
N LEU A 50 3.05 2.27 1.23
CA LEU A 50 3.32 0.94 0.70
C LEU A 50 2.48 -0.13 1.40
N VAL A 51 2.44 -0.13 2.73
CA VAL A 51 1.66 -1.10 3.51
C VAL A 51 0.16 -0.95 3.21
N ALA A 52 -0.37 0.27 3.17
CA ALA A 52 -1.76 0.52 2.79
C ALA A 52 -2.06 0.00 1.37
N THR A 53 -1.16 0.27 0.42
CA THR A 53 -1.28 -0.21 -0.97
C THR A 53 -1.33 -1.73 -1.03
N MET A 54 -0.40 -2.41 -0.35
CA MET A 54 -0.37 -3.88 -0.31
C MET A 54 -1.60 -4.45 0.39
N ALA A 55 -2.06 -3.82 1.47
CA ALA A 55 -3.27 -4.23 2.17
C ALA A 55 -4.50 -4.16 1.26
N PHE A 56 -4.66 -3.09 0.47
CA PHE A 56 -5.75 -2.98 -0.49
C PHE A 56 -5.62 -3.94 -1.68
N ALA A 57 -4.41 -4.20 -2.17
CA ALA A 57 -4.19 -5.22 -3.19
C ALA A 57 -4.62 -6.63 -2.71
N CYS A 58 -4.37 -6.96 -1.43
CA CYS A 58 -4.83 -8.21 -0.82
C CYS A 58 -6.36 -8.29 -0.68
N LEU A 59 -7.05 -7.15 -0.64
CA LEU A 59 -8.52 -7.07 -0.49
C LEU A 59 -9.28 -7.02 -1.82
N GLN A 60 -8.59 -7.11 -2.97
CA GLN A 60 -9.24 -7.06 -4.28
C GLN A 60 -10.34 -8.11 -4.40
N PRO A 61 -11.57 -7.75 -4.82
CA PRO A 61 -12.66 -8.72 -4.94
C PRO A 61 -12.31 -9.87 -5.87
N GLU A 62 -11.68 -9.54 -7.01
CA GLU A 62 -11.24 -10.47 -8.02
C GLU A 62 -9.92 -11.18 -7.60
N PRO A 63 -9.91 -12.51 -7.43
CA PRO A 63 -8.76 -13.26 -6.92
C PRO A 63 -7.48 -13.08 -7.75
N ARG A 64 -7.59 -12.90 -9.07
CA ARG A 64 -6.42 -12.78 -9.96
C ARG A 64 -5.57 -11.53 -9.72
N PHE A 65 -6.13 -10.51 -9.06
CA PHE A 65 -5.42 -9.28 -8.69
C PHE A 65 -4.86 -9.32 -7.26
N ARG A 66 -5.17 -10.36 -6.48
CA ARG A 66 -4.60 -10.51 -5.13
C ARG A 66 -3.17 -11.06 -5.25
N PRO A 67 -2.19 -10.45 -4.58
CA PRO A 67 -0.84 -11.01 -4.55
C PRO A 67 -0.78 -12.28 -3.71
N SER A 68 0.15 -13.17 -4.07
CA SER A 68 0.64 -14.21 -3.18
C SER A 68 1.47 -13.63 -2.05
N MET A 69 1.58 -14.35 -0.92
CA MET A 69 2.44 -13.93 0.20
C MET A 69 3.91 -13.75 -0.26
N LEU A 70 4.39 -14.59 -1.18
CA LEU A 70 5.72 -14.44 -1.77
C LEU A 70 5.90 -13.06 -2.43
N GLN A 71 4.97 -12.66 -3.29
CA GLN A 71 4.99 -11.34 -3.93
C GLN A 71 4.92 -10.21 -2.89
N VAL A 72 4.04 -10.32 -1.88
CA VAL A 72 3.95 -9.34 -0.79
C VAL A 72 5.29 -9.20 -0.06
N SER A 73 5.93 -10.33 0.30
CA SER A 73 7.21 -10.32 1.00
C SER A 73 8.34 -9.71 0.17
N GLN A 74 8.41 -10.04 -1.12
CA GLN A 74 9.40 -9.52 -2.05
C GLN A 74 9.24 -8.01 -2.26
N GLU A 75 8.00 -7.54 -2.42
CA GLU A 75 7.68 -6.12 -2.52
C GLU A 75 8.12 -5.34 -1.27
N PHE A 76 7.85 -5.89 -0.08
CA PHE A 76 8.30 -5.28 1.17
C PHE A 76 9.83 -5.24 1.29
N ILE A 77 10.54 -6.30 0.93
CA ILE A 77 12.02 -6.34 0.94
C ILE A 77 12.61 -5.33 -0.07
N SER A 78 11.98 -5.18 -1.23
CA SER A 78 12.50 -4.38 -2.34
C SER A 78 12.21 -2.90 -2.16
N ARG A 79 10.96 -2.54 -1.82
CA ARG A 79 10.50 -1.15 -1.78
C ARG A 79 10.70 -0.44 -0.46
N MET A 80 10.74 -1.15 0.68
CA MET A 80 11.10 -0.48 1.95
C MET A 80 12.52 0.09 1.95
N LYS A 81 13.36 -0.35 1.01
CA LYS A 81 14.71 0.20 0.80
C LYS A 81 14.74 1.48 -0.04
N ALA A 82 13.63 1.87 -0.69
CA ALA A 82 13.67 2.81 -1.82
C ALA A 82 12.59 3.92 -1.82
N LEU A 83 11.67 3.99 -0.85
CA LEU A 83 10.52 4.90 -0.96
C LEU A 83 10.69 6.24 -0.21
N SER A 84 10.37 7.32 -0.94
CA SER A 84 10.14 8.68 -0.44
C SER A 84 8.83 9.25 -1.04
N GLU A 85 7.72 8.53 -0.91
CA GLU A 85 6.41 9.04 -1.37
C GLU A 85 5.74 9.92 -0.30
N PRO A 86 5.24 11.13 -0.64
CA PRO A 86 4.57 12.00 0.32
C PRO A 86 3.15 11.51 0.68
N LEU A 87 2.87 11.41 1.98
CA LEU A 87 1.53 11.05 2.50
C LEU A 87 0.42 12.04 2.10
N ARG A 88 0.75 13.33 1.99
CA ARG A 88 -0.25 14.42 1.94
C ARG A 88 -1.08 14.48 0.65
N THR A 89 -0.70 13.74 -0.38
CA THR A 89 -1.39 13.72 -1.68
C THR A 89 -1.99 12.35 -2.01
N THR A 90 -1.82 11.37 -1.13
CA THR A 90 -2.21 9.99 -1.42
C THR A 90 -3.67 9.74 -1.01
N SER A 91 -4.55 9.67 -2.01
CA SER A 91 -5.96 9.28 -1.83
C SER A 91 -6.10 7.77 -1.67
N LEU A 92 -6.88 7.33 -0.67
CA LEU A 92 -7.14 5.91 -0.42
C LEU A 92 -7.89 5.24 -1.59
N TRP A 93 -8.75 5.98 -2.28
CA TRP A 93 -9.42 5.48 -3.49
C TRP A 93 -8.41 5.16 -4.60
N HIS A 94 -7.38 5.98 -4.78
CA HIS A 94 -6.31 5.69 -5.74
C HIS A 94 -5.49 4.45 -5.33
N LEU A 95 -5.22 4.28 -4.03
CA LEU A 95 -4.54 3.07 -3.54
C LEU A 95 -5.40 1.81 -3.74
N TRP A 96 -6.71 1.90 -3.49
CA TRP A 96 -7.65 0.80 -3.66
C TRP A 96 -7.72 0.29 -5.09
N ASN A 97 -7.75 1.20 -6.07
CA ASN A 97 -7.88 0.84 -7.49
C ASN A 97 -6.56 0.63 -8.21
N ARG A 98 -5.44 0.68 -7.47
CA ARG A 98 -4.13 0.45 -8.05
C ARG A 98 -4.00 -1.03 -8.40
N LYS A 99 -4.15 -1.34 -9.69
CA LYS A 99 -3.81 -2.67 -10.21
C LYS A 99 -2.31 -2.85 -10.09
N MET A 100 -1.92 -3.83 -9.30
CA MET A 100 -0.56 -4.31 -9.24
C MET A 100 -0.51 -5.56 -10.11
N ASP A 101 0.08 -5.43 -11.30
CA ASP A 101 0.26 -6.56 -12.19
C ASP A 101 1.47 -7.36 -11.69
N PHE A 102 1.22 -8.37 -10.87
CA PHE A 102 2.27 -9.23 -10.32
C PHE A 102 2.75 -10.32 -11.29
N VAL A 103 2.56 -10.12 -12.60
CA VAL A 103 3.06 -11.03 -13.64
C VAL A 103 4.57 -11.08 -13.50
N HIS A 104 5.07 -12.28 -13.26
CA HIS A 104 6.47 -12.60 -13.00
C HIS A 104 7.36 -11.95 -14.07
N GLN A 105 8.13 -10.91 -13.73
CA GLN A 105 9.29 -10.54 -14.54
C GLN A 105 10.39 -11.58 -14.26
N PRO A 106 10.82 -12.37 -15.24
CA PRO A 106 11.95 -13.26 -15.05
C PRO A 106 13.20 -12.40 -14.85
N ASN A 107 13.81 -12.57 -13.68
CA ASN A 107 15.17 -12.26 -13.28
C ASN A 107 16.11 -11.76 -14.41
N GLU A 108 16.18 -10.45 -14.64
CA GLU A 108 17.36 -9.84 -15.28
C GLU A 108 18.44 -9.61 -14.21
N GLN A 109 19.03 -10.72 -13.73
CA GLN A 109 20.34 -10.73 -13.08
C GLN A 109 21.26 -11.70 -13.82
N VAL A 110 21.58 -11.37 -15.07
CA VAL A 110 22.82 -11.71 -15.77
C VAL A 110 22.90 -10.58 -16.82
N ILE A 111 23.87 -9.67 -16.90
CA ILE A 111 25.31 -9.76 -17.13
C ILE A 111 25.84 -8.33 -16.83
N SER A 112 26.81 -8.11 -15.96
CA SER A 112 28.19 -7.88 -16.42
C SER A 112 29.21 -8.08 -15.30
N ALA A 113 29.89 -9.23 -15.35
CA ALA A 113 31.32 -9.25 -15.09
C ALA A 113 32.04 -8.65 -16.31
N GLN A 114 33.17 -7.98 -16.04
CA GLN A 114 34.20 -7.45 -16.95
C GLN A 114 33.96 -6.07 -17.58
N VAL A 115 34.59 -5.04 -17.01
CA VAL A 115 35.92 -4.51 -17.45
C VAL A 115 36.74 -4.17 -16.21
#